data_AF-A0A258ETL9-F1
#
_entry.id   AF-A0A258ETL9-F1
#
_cell.length_a   1.000
_cell.length_b   1.000
_cell.length_c   1.000
_cell.angle_alpha   90.00
_cell.angle_beta   90.00
_cell.angle_gamma   90.00
#
_symmetry.space_group_name_H-M   'P 1'
#
loop_
_entity.id
_entity.type
_entity.pdbx_description
1 polymer ?
#
loop_
_entity_poly.entity_id
_entity_poly.type
_entity_poly.pdbx_seq_one_letter_code
_entity_poly.pdbx_strand_id
1 'polypeptide(L)'
;MQKKIILSAPFFILLGMLFFIVEKEGYSLMATEELEIEGKVNQHNGEKAVGAAILIKGTTTGTVTNTDGKFWIKVPSKNSILVVSHFSTKESLEFSVDGKTKHVVRLPAK
;
A
#
# COMPACT_ATOMS: atom_id res chain seq x y z
N MET A 1 -5.73 -26.29 -52.21
CA MET A 1 -6.82 -27.15 -51.70
C MET A 1 -7.20 -26.67 -50.30
N GLN A 2 -8.28 -25.89 -50.17
CA GLN A 2 -8.71 -25.27 -48.90
C GLN A 2 -9.49 -26.33 -48.09
N LYS A 3 -8.93 -26.82 -46.98
CA LYS A 3 -9.64 -27.74 -46.07
C LYS A 3 -10.76 -26.94 -45.39
N LYS A 4 -12.01 -27.17 -45.81
CA LYS A 4 -13.20 -26.59 -45.16
C LYS A 4 -13.35 -27.24 -43.78
N ILE A 5 -13.04 -26.49 -42.73
CA ILE A 5 -13.27 -26.92 -41.34
C ILE A 5 -14.77 -26.71 -41.06
N ILE A 6 -15.51 -27.81 -40.89
CA ILE A 6 -16.94 -27.77 -40.55
C ILE A 6 -17.04 -27.73 -39.02
N LEU A 7 -17.34 -26.56 -38.47
CA LEU A 7 -17.66 -26.41 -37.06
C LEU A 7 -19.02 -27.08 -36.81
N SER A 8 -19.02 -28.26 -36.22
CA SER A 8 -20.24 -28.99 -35.88
C SER A 8 -20.89 -28.38 -34.62
N ALA A 9 -22.21 -28.53 -34.48
CA ALA A 9 -22.96 -28.10 -33.29
C ALA A 9 -22.28 -28.41 -31.92
N PRO A 10 -21.65 -29.58 -31.70
CA PRO A 10 -20.94 -29.83 -30.43
C PRO A 10 -19.73 -28.92 -30.20
N PHE A 11 -19.12 -28.35 -31.24
CA PHE A 11 -18.04 -27.36 -31.07
C PHE A 11 -18.57 -26.04 -30.50
N PHE A 12 -19.76 -25.60 -30.94
CA PHE A 12 -20.42 -24.42 -30.39
C PHE A 12 -20.90 -24.63 -28.95
N ILE A 13 -21.33 -25.84 -28.62
CA ILE A 13 -21.70 -26.21 -27.25
C ILE A 13 -20.46 -26.22 -26.34
N LEU A 14 -19.33 -26.77 -26.80
CA LEU A 14 -18.07 -26.75 -26.05
C LEU A 14 -17.54 -25.32 -25.85
N LEU A 15 -17.62 -24.47 -26.89
CA LEU A 15 -17.23 -23.07 -26.82
C LEU A 15 -18.13 -22.26 -25.88
N GLY A 16 -19.44 -22.53 -25.90
CA GLY A 16 -20.40 -21.93 -24.97
C GLY A 16 -20.22 -22.40 -23.52
N MET A 17 -19.86 -23.66 -23.28
CA MET A 17 -19.49 -24.16 -21.95
C MET A 17 -18.21 -23.52 -21.42
N LEU A 18 -17.21 -23.30 -22.28
CA LEU A 18 -16.01 -22.52 -21.94
C LEU A 18 -16.36 -21.08 -21.58
N PHE A 19 -17.30 -20.45 -22.29
CA PHE A 19 -17.75 -19.09 -21.99
C PHE A 19 -18.53 -19.03 -20.67
N PHE A 20 -19.38 -20.01 -20.39
CA PHE A 20 -20.17 -20.11 -19.15
C PHE A 20 -19.31 -20.36 -17.90
N ILE A 21 -18.13 -20.99 -18.06
CA ILE A 21 -17.15 -21.18 -16.99
C ILE A 21 -16.45 -19.85 -16.66
N VAL A 22 -16.15 -19.01 -17.65
CA VAL A 22 -15.42 -17.75 -17.46
C VAL A 22 -16.27 -16.68 -16.75
N GLU A 23 -17.59 -16.67 -16.94
CA GLU A 23 -18.47 -15.67 -16.30
C GLU A 23 -18.68 -15.89 -14.79
N LYS A 24 -18.49 -17.12 -14.29
CA LYS A 24 -18.77 -17.44 -12.88
C LYS A 24 -17.62 -17.12 -11.92
N GLU A 25 -16.42 -16.88 -12.44
CA GLU A 25 -15.29 -16.43 -11.65
C GLU A 25 -15.31 -14.91 -11.66
N GLY A 26 -16.15 -14.33 -10.79
CA GLY A 26 -16.08 -12.91 -10.50
C GLY A 26 -14.68 -12.57 -10.02
N TYR A 27 -13.88 -11.95 -10.88
CA TYR A 27 -12.61 -11.35 -10.51
C TYR A 27 -12.89 -10.39 -9.36
N SER A 28 -12.60 -10.79 -8.13
CA SER A 28 -12.71 -9.88 -7.01
C SER A 28 -11.65 -8.82 -7.23
N LEU A 29 -12.07 -7.64 -7.65
CA LEU A 29 -11.29 -6.43 -7.43
C LEU A 29 -11.24 -6.29 -5.92
N MET A 30 -10.21 -6.85 -5.29
CA MET A 30 -9.88 -6.59 -3.90
C MET A 30 -9.63 -5.09 -3.82
N ALA A 31 -10.69 -4.32 -3.56
CA ALA A 31 -10.58 -2.92 -3.24
C ALA A 31 -9.83 -2.88 -1.91
N THR A 32 -8.52 -2.69 -1.99
CA THR A 32 -7.70 -2.42 -0.82
C THR A 32 -8.26 -1.16 -0.16
N GLU A 33 -8.80 -1.28 1.06
CA GLU A 33 -9.15 -0.12 1.88
C GLU A 33 -7.85 0.64 2.19
N GLU A 34 -7.55 1.64 1.38
CA GLU A 34 -6.48 2.59 1.69
C GLU A 34 -6.89 3.41 2.92
N LEU A 35 -6.08 3.37 3.97
CA LEU A 35 -6.25 4.25 5.12
C LEU A 35 -5.32 5.45 5.00
N GLU A 36 -5.88 6.65 5.15
CA GLU A 36 -5.07 7.87 5.28
C GLU A 36 -4.58 8.02 6.73
N ILE A 37 -3.26 8.07 6.88
CA ILE A 37 -2.56 8.21 8.15
C ILE A 37 -1.99 9.60 8.26
N GLU A 38 -2.43 10.32 9.28
CA GLU A 38 -1.85 11.58 9.71
C GLU A 38 -0.89 11.32 10.87
N GLY A 39 0.26 11.97 10.86
CA GLY A 39 1.13 11.89 12.02
C GLY A 39 2.03 13.08 12.21
N LYS A 40 2.67 13.11 13.38
CA LYS A 40 3.67 14.11 13.75
C LYS A 40 4.94 13.41 14.24
N VAL A 41 6.08 13.80 13.71
CA VAL A 41 7.39 13.28 14.10
C VAL A 41 8.16 14.36 14.84
N ASN A 42 8.67 14.00 16.02
CA ASN A 42 9.59 14.83 16.79
C ASN A 42 10.93 14.09 16.95
N GLN A 43 12.00 14.85 17.12
CA GLN A 43 13.32 14.34 17.49
C GLN A 43 13.39 14.02 18.99
N HIS A 44 14.45 13.30 19.39
CA HIS A 44 14.68 12.93 20.79
C HIS A 44 14.80 14.11 21.74
N ASN A 45 15.27 15.27 21.27
CA ASN A 45 15.36 16.52 22.03
C ASN A 45 14.01 17.28 22.15
N GLY A 46 12.95 16.80 21.49
CA GLY A 46 11.64 17.46 21.48
C GLY A 46 11.42 18.44 20.32
N GLU A 47 12.44 18.67 19.49
CA GLU A 47 12.30 19.47 18.28
C GLU A 47 11.46 18.76 17.22
N LYS A 48 10.89 19.53 16.29
CA LYS A 48 10.14 18.98 15.15
C LYS A 48 11.13 18.31 14.20
N ALA A 49 10.85 17.08 13.78
CA ALA A 49 11.66 16.45 12.74
C ALA A 49 11.18 16.95 11.37
N VAL A 50 11.74 18.05 10.88
CA VAL A 50 11.41 18.62 9.55
C VAL A 50 12.18 17.86 8.47
N GLY A 51 11.51 17.46 7.39
CA GLY A 51 12.14 16.68 6.31
C GLY A 51 12.50 15.22 6.67
N ALA A 52 11.91 14.64 7.73
CA ALA A 52 11.98 13.21 7.98
C ALA A 52 11.25 12.43 6.88
N ALA A 53 11.85 11.33 6.45
CA ALA A 53 11.29 10.40 5.49
C ALA A 53 10.36 9.41 6.21
N ILE A 54 9.19 9.18 5.61
CA ILE A 54 8.18 8.22 6.06
C ILE A 54 7.95 7.22 4.94
N LEU A 55 8.29 5.95 5.13
CA LEU A 55 8.17 4.91 4.11
C LEU A 55 7.26 3.78 4.59
N ILE A 56 6.42 3.24 3.70
CA ILE A 56 5.70 2.01 3.99
C ILE A 56 6.67 0.84 3.81
N LYS A 57 6.86 0.05 4.87
CA LYS A 57 7.84 -1.04 4.91
C LYS A 57 7.63 -2.02 3.76
N GLY A 58 8.71 -2.34 3.06
CA GLY A 58 8.69 -3.26 1.90
C GLY A 58 8.20 -2.64 0.60
N THR A 59 7.98 -1.32 0.56
CA THR A 59 7.56 -0.59 -0.65
C THR A 59 8.46 0.61 -0.91
N THR A 60 8.28 1.26 -2.06
CA THR A 60 8.87 2.57 -2.39
C THR A 60 7.92 3.73 -2.12
N THR A 61 6.71 3.45 -1.63
CA THR A 61 5.72 4.48 -1.31
C THR A 61 6.12 5.17 -0.02
N GLY A 62 6.22 6.50 -0.08
CA GLY A 62 6.58 7.30 1.06
C GLY A 62 6.18 8.76 0.92
N THR A 63 6.41 9.50 1.99
CA THR A 63 6.22 10.94 2.09
C THR A 63 7.32 11.56 2.96
N VAL A 64 7.31 12.88 3.08
CA VAL A 64 8.21 13.62 3.95
C VAL A 64 7.43 14.51 4.89
N THR A 65 7.93 14.68 6.11
CA THR A 65 7.33 15.61 7.08
C THR A 65 7.54 17.06 6.68
N ASN A 66 6.53 17.90 6.89
CA ASN A 66 6.59 19.34 6.64
C ASN A 66 7.34 20.12 7.76
N THR A 67 7.29 21.46 7.70
CA THR A 67 7.92 22.38 8.68
C THR A 67 7.37 22.27 10.11
N ASP A 68 6.19 21.66 10.28
CA ASP A 68 5.60 21.35 11.58
C ASP A 68 5.92 19.93 12.09
N GLY A 69 6.70 19.16 11.32
CA GLY A 69 6.96 17.75 11.57
C GLY A 69 5.76 16.86 11.23
N LYS A 70 4.74 17.35 10.53
CA LYS A 70 3.53 16.60 10.18
C LYS A 70 3.67 15.88 8.84
N PHE A 71 3.03 14.73 8.72
CA PHE A 71 2.94 13.96 7.47
C PHE A 71 1.54 13.40 7.24
N TRP A 72 1.25 13.09 5.98
CA TRP A 72 0.07 12.37 5.52
C TRP A 72 0.49 11.30 4.53
N ILE A 73 0.06 10.05 4.73
CA ILE A 73 0.35 8.93 3.84
C ILE A 73 -0.81 7.95 3.79
N LYS A 74 -1.14 7.47 2.59
CA LYS A 74 -2.12 6.40 2.42
C LYS A 74 -1.44 5.05 2.54
N VAL A 75 -1.94 4.19 3.42
CA VAL A 75 -1.42 2.85 3.65
C VAL A 75 -2.38 1.78 3.13
N PRO A 76 -1.88 0.67 2.56
CA PRO A 76 -2.72 -0.38 1.98
C PRO A 76 -3.39 -1.28 3.04
N SER A 77 -3.04 -1.14 4.32
CA SER A 77 -3.61 -1.98 5.37
C SER A 77 -3.56 -1.32 6.74
N LYS A 78 -4.51 -1.68 7.60
CA LYS A 78 -4.51 -1.33 9.04
C LYS A 78 -3.26 -1.86 9.76
N ASN A 79 -2.62 -2.90 9.23
CA ASN A 79 -1.40 -3.50 9.77
C ASN A 79 -0.12 -3.02 9.06
N SER A 80 -0.21 -1.99 8.22
CA SER A 80 0.97 -1.43 7.56
C SER A 80 1.97 -0.92 8.59
N ILE A 81 3.25 -1.18 8.34
CA ILE A 81 4.36 -0.67 9.15
C ILE A 81 4.96 0.52 8.43
N LEU A 82 5.13 1.62 9.16
CA LEU A 82 5.85 2.80 8.69
C LEU A 82 7.27 2.80 9.24
N VAL A 83 8.22 3.08 8.37
CA VAL A 83 9.64 3.29 8.69
C VAL A 83 9.89 4.79 8.63
N VAL A 84 10.32 5.36 9.76
CA VAL A 84 10.61 6.78 9.93
C VAL A 84 12.12 6.96 10.06
N SER A 85 12.70 7.81 9.23
CA SER A 85 14.13 8.14 9.29
C SER A 85 14.36 9.63 9.05
N HIS A 86 15.48 10.13 9.55
CA HIS A 86 15.87 11.52 9.38
C HIS A 86 17.37 11.61 9.12
N PHE A 87 17.81 12.54 8.28
CA PHE A 87 19.22 12.62 7.87
C PHE A 87 20.19 12.90 9.04
N SER A 88 19.71 13.47 10.14
CA SER A 88 20.52 13.75 11.32
C SER A 88 20.70 12.54 12.25
N THR A 89 19.95 11.46 12.07
CA THR A 89 20.02 10.24 12.88
C THR A 89 20.46 9.06 12.02
N LYS A 90 21.27 8.15 12.59
CA LYS A 90 21.65 6.92 11.88
C LYS A 90 20.58 5.83 11.97
N GLU A 91 19.72 5.92 12.99
CA GLU A 91 18.68 4.95 13.26
C GLU A 91 17.35 5.36 12.63
N SER A 92 16.61 4.36 12.15
CA SER A 92 15.21 4.48 11.74
C SER A 92 14.31 3.81 12.78
N LEU A 93 13.12 4.36 12.96
CA LEU A 93 12.09 3.78 13.81
C LEU A 93 11.02 3.13 12.96
N GLU A 94 10.69 1.89 13.26
CA GLU A 94 9.53 1.22 12.68
C GLU A 94 8.36 1.26 13.66
N PHE A 95 7.15 1.55 13.17
CA PHE A 95 5.95 1.42 13.98
C PHE A 95 4.76 0.95 13.14
N SER A 96 3.87 0.17 13.75
CA SER A 96 2.62 -0.28 13.13
C SER A 96 1.55 0.80 13.22
N VAL A 97 0.76 0.94 12.16
CA VAL A 97 -0.37 1.88 12.14
C VAL A 97 -1.51 1.41 13.06
N ASP A 98 -1.64 0.11 13.29
CA ASP A 98 -2.65 -0.53 14.15
C ASP A 98 -4.08 -0.03 13.92
N GLY A 99 -4.42 0.26 12.67
CA GLY A 99 -5.72 0.79 12.26
C GLY A 99 -6.05 2.20 12.76
N LYS A 100 -5.12 2.89 13.44
CA LYS A 100 -5.29 4.27 13.91
C LYS A 100 -4.84 5.24 12.83
N THR A 101 -5.63 6.29 12.60
CA THR A 101 -5.35 7.33 11.60
C THR A 101 -4.46 8.46 12.12
N LYS A 102 -4.17 8.53 13.43
CA LYS A 102 -3.39 9.60 14.05
C LYS A 102 -2.26 9.06 14.93
N HIS A 103 -1.04 9.51 14.66
CA HIS A 103 0.16 9.06 15.39
C HIS A 103 1.10 10.21 15.78
N VAL A 104 1.70 10.10 16.96
CA VAL A 104 2.82 10.95 17.37
C VAL A 104 4.03 10.05 17.58
N VAL A 105 5.09 10.32 16.83
CA VAL A 105 6.30 9.50 16.77
C VAL A 105 7.48 10.30 17.29
N ARG A 106 8.35 9.66 18.07
CA ARG A 106 9.59 10.26 18.55
C ARG A 106 10.76 9.43 18.04
N LEU A 107 11.67 10.06 17.29
CA LEU A 107 12.89 9.40 16.84
C LEU A 107 13.83 9.13 18.04
N PRO A 108 14.58 8.01 18.02
CA PRO A 108 15.55 7.69 19.06
C PRO A 108 16.67 8.73 19.11
N ALA A 109 17.35 8.77 20.27
CA ALA A 109 18.60 9.51 20.40
C ALA A 109 19.69 8.85 19.54
N LYS A 110 20.71 9.63 19.18
CA LYS A 110 21.95 9.09 18.61
C LYS A 110 22.72 8.29 19.67
#